data_AF-A0A836TXI4-F1
#
_entry.id   AF-A0A836TXI4-F1
#
_cell.length_a   1.000
_cell.length_b   1.000
_cell.length_c   1.000
_cell.angle_alpha   90.00
_cell.angle_beta   90.00
_cell.angle_gamma   90.00
#
_symmetry.space_group_name_H-M   'P 1'
#
loop_
_entity.id
_entity.type
_entity.pdbx_description
1 polymer ?
#
loop_
_entity_poly.entity_id
_entity_poly.type
_entity_poly.pdbx_seq_one_letter_code
_entity_poly.pdbx_strand_id
1 'polypeptide(L)'
;MSAPISNKLALRVNTALLLGSVVGNNFFTIPPVLLLVVIATSIVIFFASKKVEVKTDLYFEKVSEFATQLKNGNLDYRIMGVPWEHPMNEMAHKLNDALDQVQAYIWEVDAVFRLARYGKFHRRTMPSGLNGRYKIGLQRIDKSLVLMEEFFKQGQLDTMFADLGQLKTTNLLKNLSENQTDIVNI
;
A
#
# COMPACT_ATOMS: atom_id res chain seq x y z
N MET A 1 -17.64 14.99 -17.03
CA MET A 1 -17.16 14.22 -18.20
C MET A 1 -16.91 15.18 -19.37
N SER A 2 -15.74 15.09 -20.02
CA SER A 2 -15.22 15.92 -21.14
C SER A 2 -14.82 17.36 -20.81
N ALA A 3 -13.52 17.68 -20.85
CA ALA A 3 -12.98 18.97 -21.33
C ALA A 3 -11.43 19.14 -21.33
N PRO A 4 -10.53 18.19 -21.00
CA PRO A 4 -9.09 18.49 -21.15
C PRO A 4 -8.67 18.59 -22.62
N ILE A 5 -9.46 17.99 -23.54
CA ILE A 5 -9.28 18.07 -24.99
C ILE A 5 -9.84 19.39 -25.54
N SER A 6 -10.92 19.92 -24.94
CA SER A 6 -11.58 21.16 -25.40
C SER A 6 -10.65 22.36 -25.27
N ASN A 7 -9.92 22.50 -24.17
CA ASN A 7 -9.03 23.64 -23.95
C ASN A 7 -7.80 23.62 -24.89
N LYS A 8 -7.20 22.45 -25.14
CA LYS A 8 -6.08 22.33 -26.09
C LYS A 8 -6.50 22.57 -27.53
N LEU A 9 -7.71 22.12 -27.90
CA LEU A 9 -8.28 22.36 -29.22
C LEU A 9 -8.67 23.83 -29.40
N ALA A 10 -9.27 24.46 -28.38
CA ALA A 10 -9.58 25.89 -28.37
C ALA A 10 -8.32 26.77 -28.48
N LEU A 11 -7.23 26.39 -27.80
CA LEU A 11 -5.96 27.10 -27.90
C LEU A 11 -5.39 27.01 -29.33
N ARG A 12 -5.38 25.81 -29.94
CA ARG A 12 -4.90 25.61 -31.32
C ARG A 12 -5.72 26.37 -32.35
N VAL A 13 -7.05 26.38 -32.20
CA VAL A 13 -7.97 27.13 -33.08
C VAL A 13 -7.71 28.64 -32.95
N ASN A 14 -7.54 29.14 -31.74
CA ASN A 14 -7.28 30.57 -31.50
C ASN A 14 -5.91 31.01 -32.03
N THR A 15 -4.86 30.18 -31.86
CA THR A 15 -3.54 30.45 -32.45
C THR A 15 -3.57 30.46 -33.98
N ALA A 16 -4.37 29.58 -34.60
CA ALA A 16 -4.55 29.56 -36.05
C ALA A 16 -5.31 30.79 -36.55
N LEU A 17 -6.31 31.26 -35.78
CA LEU A 17 -7.08 32.47 -36.07
C LEU A 17 -6.22 33.74 -36.02
N LEU A 18 -5.34 33.86 -35.00
CA LEU A 18 -4.38 34.96 -34.90
C LEU A 18 -3.39 34.99 -36.07
N LEU A 19 -2.81 33.83 -36.40
CA LEU A 19 -1.89 33.72 -37.53
C LEU A 19 -2.58 34.06 -38.84
N GLY A 20 -3.81 33.58 -39.03
CA GLY A 20 -4.64 33.90 -40.19
C GLY A 20 -4.91 35.40 -40.33
N SER A 21 -5.24 36.11 -39.24
CA SER A 21 -5.48 37.56 -39.29
C SER A 21 -4.22 38.37 -39.57
N VAL A 22 -3.05 37.96 -39.06
CA VAL A 22 -1.77 38.63 -39.31
C VAL A 22 -1.32 38.43 -40.76
N VAL A 23 -1.44 37.20 -41.29
CA VAL A 23 -1.10 36.91 -42.69
C VAL A 23 -2.07 37.62 -43.64
N GLY A 24 -3.37 37.59 -43.35
CA GLY A 24 -4.39 38.26 -44.15
C GLY A 24 -4.19 39.78 -44.26
N ASN A 25 -3.73 40.44 -43.19
CA ASN A 25 -3.46 41.89 -43.19
C ASN A 25 -2.32 42.30 -44.15
N ASN A 26 -1.44 41.37 -44.54
CA ASN A 26 -0.38 41.64 -45.53
C ASN A 26 -0.88 41.58 -46.98
N PHE A 27 -2.03 40.93 -47.23
CA PHE A 27 -2.61 40.79 -48.58
C PHE A 27 -3.85 41.68 -48.79
N PHE A 28 -4.60 42.00 -47.73
CA PHE A 28 -5.76 42.90 -47.74
C PHE A 28 -5.65 43.87 -46.57
N THR A 29 -5.93 45.16 -46.78
CA THR A 29 -5.97 46.17 -45.70
C THR A 29 -7.16 45.90 -44.78
N ILE A 30 -6.91 45.15 -43.70
CA ILE A 30 -7.94 44.86 -42.70
C ILE A 30 -8.15 46.12 -41.84
N PRO A 31 -9.40 46.55 -41.59
CA PRO A 31 -9.68 47.68 -40.72
C PRO A 31 -9.03 47.49 -39.33
N PRO A 32 -8.33 48.49 -38.78
CA PRO A 32 -7.60 48.36 -37.51
C PRO A 32 -8.45 47.88 -36.33
N VAL A 33 -9.75 48.19 -36.36
CA VAL A 33 -10.73 47.80 -35.34
C VAL A 33 -10.88 46.28 -35.22
N LEU A 34 -10.83 45.56 -36.34
CA LEU A 34 -11.05 44.11 -36.36
C LEU A 34 -9.84 43.35 -35.79
N LEU A 35 -8.64 43.88 -36.02
CA LEU A 35 -7.38 43.35 -35.50
C LEU A 35 -7.31 43.48 -33.96
N LEU A 36 -7.77 44.61 -33.41
CA LEU A 36 -7.88 44.81 -31.96
C LEU A 36 -8.85 43.82 -31.29
N VAL A 37 -9.97 43.49 -31.94
CA VAL A 37 -10.95 42.52 -31.41
C VAL A 37 -10.35 41.12 -31.34
N VAL A 38 -9.62 40.68 -32.37
CA VAL A 38 -8.97 39.35 -32.37
C VAL A 38 -7.88 39.27 -31.30
N ILE A 39 -7.06 40.32 -31.16
CA ILE A 39 -6.06 40.38 -30.09
C ILE A 39 -6.74 40.34 -28.71
N ALA A 40 -7.82 41.09 -28.52
CA ALA A 40 -8.56 41.10 -27.26
C ALA A 40 -9.17 39.73 -26.91
N THR A 41 -9.80 39.05 -27.87
CA THR A 41 -10.36 37.70 -27.64
C THR A 41 -9.25 36.68 -27.37
N SER A 42 -8.11 36.79 -28.04
CA SER A 42 -6.97 35.91 -27.78
C SER A 42 -6.32 36.15 -26.42
N ILE A 43 -6.22 37.39 -25.98
CA ILE A 43 -5.77 37.75 -24.63
C ILE A 43 -6.74 37.17 -23.58
N VAL A 44 -8.05 37.30 -23.77
CA VAL A 44 -9.07 36.76 -22.85
C VAL A 44 -8.98 35.23 -22.76
N ILE A 45 -8.84 34.54 -23.89
CA ILE A 45 -8.70 33.07 -23.92
C ILE A 45 -7.36 32.63 -23.30
N PHE A 46 -6.28 33.39 -23.49
CA PHE A 46 -4.98 33.11 -22.86
C PHE A 46 -5.03 33.28 -21.34
N PHE A 47 -5.66 34.35 -20.83
CA PHE A 47 -5.86 34.54 -19.40
C PHE A 47 -6.85 33.53 -18.79
N ALA A 48 -7.89 33.14 -19.52
CA ALA A 48 -8.81 32.09 -19.11
C ALA A 48 -8.11 30.72 -19.05
N SER A 49 -7.20 30.45 -19.98
CA SER A 49 -6.37 29.23 -19.98
C SER A 49 -5.35 29.22 -18.85
N LYS A 50 -4.73 30.37 -18.51
CA LYS A 50 -3.85 30.50 -17.33
C LYS A 50 -4.57 30.33 -16.00
N LYS A 51 -5.84 30.73 -15.89
CA LYS A 51 -6.66 30.50 -14.68
C LYS A 51 -6.95 29.02 -14.42
N VAL A 52 -6.73 28.14 -15.39
CA VAL A 52 -6.87 26.68 -15.25
C VAL A 52 -5.60 26.03 -14.67
N GLU A 53 -4.46 26.73 -14.62
CA GLU A 53 -3.17 26.06 -14.41
C GLU A 53 -2.60 26.11 -12.98
N VAL A 54 -3.14 26.93 -12.05
CA VAL A 54 -2.63 26.95 -10.65
C VAL A 54 -3.72 27.30 -9.65
N LYS A 55 -4.78 26.49 -9.58
CA LYS A 55 -5.34 26.18 -8.25
C LYS A 55 -4.61 24.92 -7.84
N THR A 56 -3.72 25.04 -6.86
CA THR A 56 -3.19 23.91 -6.11
C THR A 56 -4.41 23.12 -5.65
N ASP A 57 -4.72 22.07 -6.38
CA ASP A 57 -5.98 21.34 -6.23
C ASP A 57 -5.93 20.76 -4.82
N LEU A 58 -6.88 21.11 -3.95
CA LEU A 58 -6.93 20.66 -2.55
C LEU A 58 -6.70 19.13 -2.42
N TYR A 59 -7.09 18.40 -3.47
CA TYR A 59 -6.93 16.96 -3.57
C TYR A 59 -5.50 16.50 -3.86
N PHE A 60 -4.69 17.31 -4.55
CA PHE A 60 -3.28 17.03 -4.73
C PHE A 60 -2.53 17.11 -3.39
N GLU A 61 -2.86 18.09 -2.56
CA GLU A 61 -2.32 18.18 -1.19
C GLU A 61 -2.71 16.96 -0.36
N LYS A 62 -3.98 16.51 -0.42
CA LYS A 62 -4.42 15.26 0.24
C LYS A 62 -3.64 14.02 -0.20
N VAL A 63 -3.30 13.92 -1.48
CA VAL A 63 -2.47 12.80 -2.01
C VAL A 63 -1.02 12.92 -1.54
N SER A 64 -0.48 14.14 -1.47
CA SER A 64 0.85 14.39 -0.93
C SER A 64 0.93 14.06 0.57
N GLU A 65 -0.11 14.42 1.33
CA GLU A 65 -0.25 14.04 2.73
C GLU A 65 -0.39 12.53 2.88
N PHE A 66 -1.20 11.86 2.06
CA PHE A 66 -1.30 10.40 2.03
C PHE A 66 0.07 9.74 1.87
N ALA A 67 0.86 10.21 0.90
CA ALA A 67 2.20 9.69 0.68
C ALA A 67 3.14 9.94 1.87
N THR A 68 2.99 11.08 2.54
CA THR A 68 3.75 11.41 3.76
C THR A 68 3.37 10.51 4.93
N GLN A 69 2.08 10.26 5.14
CA GLN A 69 1.57 9.36 6.17
C GLN A 69 2.02 7.93 5.92
N LEU A 70 1.90 7.45 4.69
CA LEU A 70 2.37 6.12 4.29
C LEU A 70 3.89 5.96 4.50
N LYS A 71 4.69 6.97 4.12
CA LYS A 71 6.14 6.99 4.36
C LYS A 71 6.48 6.84 5.84
N ASN A 72 5.66 7.44 6.72
CA ASN A 72 5.86 7.39 8.17
C ASN A 72 5.29 6.09 8.80
N GLY A 73 4.76 5.16 8.00
CA GLY A 73 4.17 3.91 8.48
C GLY A 73 2.74 4.04 9.02
N ASN A 74 2.08 5.19 8.84
CA ASN A 74 0.68 5.35 9.19
C ASN A 74 -0.21 4.72 8.10
N LEU A 75 -0.77 3.56 8.40
CA LEU A 75 -1.64 2.80 7.49
C LEU A 75 -3.13 3.06 7.72
N ASP A 76 -3.49 3.94 8.65
CA ASP A 76 -4.88 4.26 9.00
C ASP A 76 -5.38 5.50 8.27
N TYR A 77 -4.48 6.29 7.66
CA TYR A 77 -4.84 7.46 6.88
C TYR A 77 -5.59 7.06 5.59
N ARG A 78 -6.66 7.79 5.26
CA ARG A 78 -7.46 7.57 4.05
C ARG A 78 -7.74 8.88 3.33
N ILE A 79 -7.63 8.87 2.01
CA ILE A 79 -8.01 10.02 1.19
C ILE A 79 -9.53 10.05 1.11
N MET A 80 -10.16 11.04 1.77
CA MET A 80 -11.61 11.19 1.85
C MET A 80 -12.11 12.51 1.27
N GLY A 81 -13.40 12.55 0.93
CA GLY A 81 -14.10 13.76 0.51
C GLY A 81 -13.66 14.28 -0.87
N VAL A 82 -13.29 13.37 -1.78
CA VAL A 82 -13.05 13.70 -3.19
C VAL A 82 -14.37 13.53 -3.95
N PRO A 83 -14.94 14.60 -4.55
CA PRO A 83 -16.19 14.52 -5.32
C PRO A 83 -16.11 13.50 -6.45
N TRP A 84 -17.22 12.83 -6.77
CA TRP A 84 -17.26 11.75 -7.76
C TRP A 84 -16.84 12.20 -9.16
N GLU A 85 -17.18 13.44 -9.54
CA GLU A 85 -16.87 14.02 -10.85
C GLU A 85 -15.41 14.48 -10.97
N HIS A 86 -14.67 14.49 -9.85
CA HIS A 86 -13.32 15.02 -9.80
C HIS A 86 -12.33 14.03 -10.44
N PRO A 87 -11.38 14.48 -11.30
CA PRO A 87 -10.40 13.60 -11.94
C PRO A 87 -9.55 12.77 -10.96
N MET A 88 -9.37 13.28 -9.73
CA MET A 88 -8.59 12.61 -8.68
C MET A 88 -9.38 11.56 -7.88
N ASN A 89 -10.70 11.45 -8.07
CA ASN A 89 -11.52 10.53 -7.28
C ASN A 89 -11.10 9.07 -7.48
N GLU A 90 -10.98 8.63 -8.73
CA GLU A 90 -10.57 7.27 -9.06
C GLU A 90 -9.17 6.95 -8.50
N MET A 91 -8.25 7.92 -8.56
CA MET A 91 -6.90 7.76 -8.00
C MET A 91 -6.93 7.64 -6.47
N ALA A 92 -7.73 8.47 -5.79
CA ALA A 92 -7.89 8.40 -4.34
C ALA A 92 -8.42 7.04 -3.89
N HIS A 93 -9.43 6.49 -4.58
CA HIS A 93 -9.94 5.15 -4.31
C HIS A 93 -8.88 4.07 -4.53
N LYS A 94 -8.19 4.07 -5.68
CA LYS A 94 -7.12 3.10 -5.96
C LYS A 94 -5.98 3.14 -4.94
N LEU A 95 -5.61 4.33 -4.45
CA LEU A 95 -4.59 4.50 -3.42
C LEU A 95 -5.05 3.95 -2.07
N ASN A 96 -6.30 4.23 -1.66
CA ASN A 96 -6.89 3.65 -0.46
C ASN A 96 -6.95 2.11 -0.56
N ASP A 97 -7.44 1.56 -1.68
CA ASP A 97 -7.52 0.12 -1.91
C ASP A 97 -6.15 -0.57 -1.86
N ALA A 98 -5.11 0.11 -2.35
CA ALA A 98 -3.74 -0.38 -2.27
C ALA A 98 -3.24 -0.39 -0.80
N LEU A 99 -3.56 0.64 -0.03
CA LEU A 99 -3.21 0.72 1.39
C LEU A 99 -3.95 -0.32 2.22
N ASP A 100 -5.22 -0.57 1.93
CA ASP A 100 -6.03 -1.61 2.59
C ASP A 100 -5.39 -2.99 2.43
N GLN A 101 -4.87 -3.31 1.24
CA GLN A 101 -4.16 -4.58 1.02
C GLN A 101 -2.86 -4.68 1.84
N VAL A 102 -2.11 -3.57 1.95
CA VAL A 102 -0.90 -3.52 2.80
C VAL A 102 -1.26 -3.72 4.27
N GLN A 103 -2.29 -3.01 4.75
CA GLN A 103 -2.75 -3.08 6.14
C GLN A 103 -3.23 -4.49 6.48
N ALA A 104 -4.11 -5.08 5.67
CA ALA A 104 -4.61 -6.43 5.87
C ALA A 104 -3.48 -7.47 5.84
N TYR A 105 -2.51 -7.33 4.92
CA TYR A 105 -1.33 -8.19 4.91
C TYR A 105 -0.56 -8.12 6.24
N ILE A 106 -0.21 -6.92 6.70
CA ILE A 106 0.56 -6.74 7.93
C ILE A 106 -0.19 -7.28 9.15
N TRP A 107 -1.49 -7.01 9.25
CA TRP A 107 -2.30 -7.48 10.37
C TRP A 107 -2.45 -9.01 10.40
N GLU A 108 -2.63 -9.66 9.26
CA GLU A 108 -2.67 -11.13 9.21
C GLU A 108 -1.33 -11.73 9.65
N VAL A 109 -0.22 -11.17 9.19
CA VAL A 109 1.13 -11.62 9.54
C VAL A 109 1.43 -11.42 11.02
N ASP A 110 1.12 -10.25 11.57
CA ASP A 110 1.30 -9.98 13.00
C ASP A 110 0.45 -10.91 13.86
N ALA A 111 -0.83 -11.12 13.49
CA ALA A 111 -1.74 -11.95 14.25
C ALA A 111 -1.26 -13.41 14.37
N VAL A 112 -0.74 -14.00 13.28
CA VAL A 112 -0.24 -15.38 13.32
C VAL A 112 1.09 -15.48 14.06
N PHE A 113 2.03 -14.56 13.85
CA PHE A 113 3.33 -14.61 14.53
C PHE A 113 3.22 -14.30 16.03
N ARG A 114 2.30 -13.41 16.42
CA ARG A 114 2.00 -13.15 17.83
C ARG A 114 1.44 -14.36 18.56
N LEU A 115 0.81 -15.31 17.87
CA LEU A 115 0.39 -16.59 18.47
C LEU A 115 1.53 -17.61 18.41
N ALA A 116 2.25 -17.69 17.30
CA ALA A 116 3.36 -18.61 17.11
C ALA A 116 4.46 -18.43 18.16
N ARG A 117 4.75 -17.19 18.60
CA ARG A 117 5.71 -16.91 19.70
C ARG A 117 5.35 -17.58 21.03
N TYR A 118 4.09 -17.95 21.23
CA TYR A 118 3.60 -18.65 22.41
C TYR A 118 3.36 -20.14 22.14
N GLY A 119 3.94 -20.68 21.05
CA GLY A 119 3.75 -22.07 20.63
C GLY A 119 2.33 -22.38 20.13
N LYS A 120 1.52 -21.36 19.82
CA LYS A 120 0.14 -21.51 19.36
C LYS A 120 0.07 -21.35 17.84
N PHE A 121 -0.11 -22.45 17.13
CA PHE A 121 -0.09 -22.49 15.64
C PHE A 121 -1.46 -22.74 15.00
N HIS A 122 -2.54 -22.69 15.79
CA HIS A 122 -3.89 -23.00 15.31
C HIS A 122 -4.47 -21.96 14.35
N ARG A 123 -3.99 -20.70 14.38
CA ARG A 123 -4.45 -19.63 13.47
C ARG A 123 -3.62 -19.66 12.18
N ARG A 124 -4.30 -19.62 11.04
CA ARG A 124 -3.72 -19.38 9.72
C ARG A 124 -4.10 -17.99 9.21
N THR A 125 -3.37 -17.50 8.22
CA THR A 125 -3.68 -16.22 7.57
C THR A 125 -4.94 -16.34 6.69
N MET A 126 -5.49 -15.21 6.23
CA MET A 126 -6.64 -15.19 5.32
C MET A 126 -6.27 -14.62 3.92
N PRO A 127 -5.83 -15.44 2.95
CA PRO A 127 -5.35 -14.96 1.66
C PRO A 127 -6.46 -14.58 0.66
N SER A 128 -7.71 -14.96 0.91
CA SER A 128 -8.82 -14.81 -0.05
C SER A 128 -9.20 -13.35 -0.33
N GLY A 129 -8.94 -12.43 0.59
CA GLY A 129 -9.24 -10.99 0.46
C GLY A 129 -8.11 -10.16 -0.16
N LEU A 130 -6.98 -10.77 -0.51
CA LEU A 130 -5.80 -10.05 -1.02
C LEU A 130 -5.48 -10.43 -2.47
N ASN A 131 -4.86 -9.49 -3.20
CA ASN A 131 -4.51 -9.70 -4.60
C ASN A 131 -3.01 -9.94 -4.80
N GLY A 132 -2.69 -10.63 -5.89
CA GLY A 132 -1.32 -10.79 -6.40
C GLY A 132 -0.31 -11.29 -5.36
N ARG A 133 0.77 -10.52 -5.15
CA ARG A 133 1.88 -10.92 -4.28
C ARG A 133 1.50 -10.99 -2.80
N TYR A 134 0.52 -10.21 -2.34
CA TYR A 134 0.07 -10.25 -0.95
C TYR A 134 -0.52 -11.60 -0.59
N LYS A 135 -1.42 -12.12 -1.45
CA LYS A 135 -2.01 -13.46 -1.33
C LYS A 135 -0.95 -14.56 -1.30
N ILE A 136 -0.02 -14.53 -2.26
CA ILE A 136 1.06 -15.52 -2.35
C ILE A 136 1.98 -15.44 -1.11
N GLY A 137 2.24 -14.22 -0.61
CA GLY A 137 3.00 -13.99 0.60
C GLY A 137 2.36 -14.65 1.81
N LEU A 138 1.06 -14.43 2.02
CA LEU A 138 0.31 -15.05 3.12
C LEU A 138 0.32 -16.59 3.04
N GLN A 139 0.11 -17.15 1.85
CA GLN A 139 0.19 -18.60 1.64
C GLN A 139 1.58 -19.19 1.95
N ARG A 140 2.65 -18.44 1.67
CA ARG A 140 4.03 -18.86 2.02
C ARG A 140 4.24 -18.81 3.53
N ILE A 141 3.73 -17.78 4.19
CA ILE A 141 3.78 -17.65 5.66
C ILE A 141 3.05 -18.81 6.31
N ASP A 142 1.88 -19.20 5.81
CA ASP A 142 1.15 -20.37 6.33
C ASP A 142 1.97 -21.67 6.22
N LYS A 143 2.68 -21.87 5.10
CA LYS A 143 3.60 -23.02 4.95
C LYS A 143 4.74 -22.97 5.97
N SER A 144 5.34 -21.80 6.18
CA SER A 144 6.39 -21.62 7.19
C SER A 144 5.87 -21.90 8.60
N LEU A 145 4.64 -21.50 8.92
CA LEU A 145 4.02 -21.78 10.22
C LEU A 145 3.80 -23.28 10.45
N VAL A 146 3.49 -24.06 9.42
CA VAL A 146 3.38 -25.53 9.53
C VAL A 146 4.73 -26.14 9.92
N LEU A 147 5.82 -25.72 9.26
CA LEU A 147 7.16 -26.19 9.60
C LEU A 147 7.60 -25.76 11.01
N MET A 148 7.29 -24.52 11.40
CA MET A 148 7.55 -24.04 12.76
C MET A 148 6.79 -24.86 13.82
N GLU A 149 5.53 -25.21 13.54
CA GLU A 149 4.72 -26.05 14.42
C GLU A 149 5.33 -27.46 14.56
N GLU A 150 5.80 -28.06 13.47
CA GLU A 150 6.46 -29.36 13.48
C GLU A 150 7.75 -29.34 14.30
N PHE A 151 8.64 -28.37 14.06
CA PHE A 151 9.86 -28.21 14.84
C PHE A 151 9.59 -27.95 16.32
N PHE A 152 8.57 -27.16 16.64
CA PHE A 152 8.18 -26.90 18.03
C PHE A 152 7.68 -28.16 18.75
N LYS A 153 6.94 -29.03 18.05
CA LYS A 153 6.51 -30.33 18.59
C LYS A 153 7.69 -31.29 18.76
N GLN A 154 8.58 -31.35 17.77
CA GLN A 154 9.77 -32.18 17.83
C GLN A 154 10.67 -31.80 19.00
N GLY A 155 10.96 -30.51 19.19
CA GLY A 155 11.78 -30.04 20.31
C GLY A 155 11.18 -30.34 21.68
N GLN A 156 9.84 -30.33 21.81
CA GLN A 156 9.17 -30.78 23.03
C GLN A 156 9.36 -32.28 23.27
N LEU A 157 9.22 -33.11 22.24
CA LEU A 157 9.46 -34.56 22.35
C LEU A 157 10.91 -34.86 22.74
N ASP A 158 11.88 -34.20 22.10
CA ASP A 158 13.30 -34.38 22.39
C ASP A 158 13.62 -34.01 23.84
N THR A 159 13.03 -32.92 24.34
CA THR A 159 13.16 -32.50 25.75
C THR A 159 12.54 -33.54 26.69
N MET A 160 11.33 -34.02 26.39
CA MET A 160 10.67 -35.06 27.18
C MET A 160 11.51 -36.35 27.24
N PHE A 161 12.13 -36.76 26.14
CA PHE A 161 13.00 -37.93 26.11
C PHE A 161 14.28 -37.73 26.92
N ALA A 162 14.87 -36.53 26.87
CA ALA A 162 16.04 -36.19 27.68
C ALA A 162 15.71 -36.25 29.19
N ASP A 163 14.57 -35.68 29.59
CA ASP A 163 14.10 -35.69 30.98
C ASP A 163 13.84 -37.12 31.46
N LEU A 164 13.16 -37.96 30.66
CA LEU A 164 12.94 -39.36 30.97
C LEU A 164 14.25 -40.15 31.09
N GLY A 165 15.21 -39.89 30.21
CA GLY A 165 16.55 -40.50 30.26
C GLY A 165 17.30 -40.13 31.54
N GLN A 166 17.25 -38.86 31.94
CA GLN A 166 17.83 -38.37 33.18
C GLN A 166 17.16 -39.03 34.39
N LEU A 167 15.83 -39.03 34.46
CA LEU A 167 15.07 -39.66 35.54
C LEU A 167 15.39 -41.15 35.66
N LYS A 168 15.47 -41.88 34.55
CA LYS A 168 15.85 -43.30 34.55
C LYS A 168 17.26 -43.50 35.10
N THR A 169 18.22 -42.68 34.67
CA THR A 169 19.62 -42.76 35.11
C THR A 169 19.75 -42.43 36.60
N THR A 170 19.10 -41.37 37.07
CA THR A 170 19.06 -41.00 38.49
C THR A 170 18.45 -42.10 39.35
N ASN A 171 17.35 -42.71 38.92
CA ASN A 171 16.74 -43.81 39.65
C ASN A 171 17.64 -45.06 39.69
N LEU A 172 18.32 -45.40 38.59
CA LEU A 172 19.26 -46.52 38.58
C LEU A 172 20.46 -46.28 39.51
N LEU A 173 21.03 -45.07 39.48
CA LEU A 173 22.13 -44.69 40.38
C LEU A 173 21.70 -44.69 41.85
N LYS A 174 20.49 -44.16 42.13
CA LYS A 174 19.91 -44.19 43.47
C LYS A 174 19.74 -45.63 43.95
N ASN A 175 19.10 -46.50 43.16
CA ASN A 175 18.90 -47.90 43.52
C ASN A 175 20.23 -48.64 43.72
N LEU A 176 21.26 -48.35 42.92
CA LEU A 176 22.61 -48.92 43.09
C LEU A 176 23.25 -48.44 44.39
N SER A 177 23.16 -47.14 44.70
CA SER A 177 23.68 -46.56 45.93
C SER A 177 22.98 -47.10 47.17
N GLU A 178 21.66 -47.24 47.13
CA GLU A 178 20.85 -47.79 48.23
C GLU A 178 21.23 -49.25 48.48
N ASN A 179 21.30 -50.08 47.43
CA ASN A 179 21.78 -51.46 47.58
C ASN A 179 23.22 -51.56 48.12
N GLN A 180 24.13 -50.66 47.69
CA GLN A 180 25.48 -50.63 48.25
C GLN A 180 25.49 -50.25 49.73
N THR A 181 24.62 -49.32 50.13
CA THR A 181 24.50 -48.89 51.52
C THR A 181 23.91 -50.00 52.39
N ASP A 182 22.94 -50.75 51.87
CA ASP A 182 22.36 -51.91 52.57
C ASP A 182 23.38 -53.04 52.73
N ILE A 183 24.23 -53.31 51.72
CA ILE A 183 25.27 -54.36 51.81
C ILE A 183 26.38 -53.99 52.80
N VAL A 184 26.71 -52.71 52.96
CA VAL A 184 27.76 -52.26 53.89
C VAL A 184 27.27 -52.23 55.36
N ASN A 185 25.95 -52.13 55.58
CA ASN A 185 25.34 -52.09 56.91
C ASN A 185 24.84 -53.45 57.41
N ILE A 186 25.16 -54.55 56.71
CA ILE A 186 24.93 -55.95 57.13
C ILE A 186 26.25 -56.55 57.60
#